data_AF-A0A952P6F3-F1
#
_entry.id   AF-A0A952P6F3-F1
#
_cell.length_a   1.000
_cell.length_b   1.000
_cell.length_c   1.000
_cell.angle_alpha   90.00
_cell.angle_beta   90.00
_cell.angle_gamma   90.00
#
_symmetry.space_group_name_H-M   'P 1'
#
loop_
_entity.id
_entity.type
_entity.pdbx_description
1 polymer ?
#
loop_
_entity_poly.entity_id
_entity_poly.type
_entity_poly.pdbx_seq_one_letter_code
_entity_poly.pdbx_strand_id
1 'polypeptide(L)'
;MERIDNNMRKSVEESKKAEYLKDRAADLSRAEEKLENRRFVGNRIKDAEKAVRQLSKWAQADHPRLIQAQEKLAFWQGRLAEIEAKLKEEGNTIASPETVKVGDMIYYGSWMPVVRVNKKTVTVSHWMDIPTFQWKVPYSRIQKVKSAE
;
A
#
# COMPACT_ATOMS: atom_id res chain seq x y z
N MET A 1 -44.44 14.50 -31.84
CA MET A 1 -43.30 15.31 -31.35
C MET A 1 -42.95 14.95 -29.91
N GLU A 2 -43.87 15.06 -28.94
CA GLU A 2 -43.58 14.82 -27.49
C GLU A 2 -42.91 13.48 -27.12
N ARG A 3 -43.28 12.38 -27.78
CA ARG A 3 -42.67 11.05 -27.50
C ARG A 3 -41.18 11.01 -27.85
N ILE A 4 -40.78 11.75 -28.89
CA ILE A 4 -39.38 11.79 -29.33
C ILE A 4 -38.56 12.63 -28.36
N ASP A 5 -39.09 13.79 -27.93
CA ASP A 5 -38.42 14.65 -26.94
C ASP A 5 -38.26 13.97 -25.57
N ASN A 6 -39.26 13.24 -25.11
CA ASN A 6 -39.16 12.48 -23.86
C ASN A 6 -38.13 11.35 -23.94
N ASN A 7 -38.07 10.63 -25.05
CA ASN A 7 -37.06 9.58 -25.25
C ASN A 7 -35.65 10.18 -25.35
N MET A 8 -35.48 11.33 -26.02
CA MET A 8 -34.20 12.02 -26.09
C MET A 8 -33.75 12.53 -24.71
N ARG A 9 -34.66 13.12 -23.92
CA ARG A 9 -34.35 13.54 -22.53
C ARG A 9 -33.94 12.35 -21.68
N LYS A 10 -34.69 11.25 -21.74
CA LYS A 10 -34.38 10.01 -21.00
C LYS A 10 -33.03 9.44 -21.41
N SER A 11 -32.70 9.42 -22.70
CA SER A 11 -31.40 8.95 -23.19
C SER A 11 -30.24 9.79 -22.66
N VAL A 12 -30.40 11.11 -22.60
CA VAL A 12 -29.40 12.02 -22.02
C VAL A 12 -29.26 11.80 -20.51
N GLU A 13 -30.35 11.61 -19.78
CA GLU A 13 -30.31 11.29 -18.34
C GLU A 13 -29.66 9.95 -18.04
N GLU A 14 -29.97 8.92 -18.82
CA GLU A 14 -29.35 7.60 -18.72
C GLU A 14 -27.86 7.66 -19.05
N SER A 15 -27.46 8.45 -20.06
CA SER A 15 -26.06 8.67 -20.40
C SER A 15 -25.31 9.37 -19.25
N LYS A 16 -25.87 10.43 -18.66
CA LYS A 16 -25.28 11.10 -17.49
C LYS A 16 -25.17 10.18 -16.28
N LYS A 17 -26.19 9.34 -16.04
CA LYS A 17 -26.16 8.35 -14.96
C LYS A 17 -25.09 7.29 -15.19
N ALA A 18 -24.94 6.82 -16.44
CA ALA A 18 -23.90 5.87 -16.81
C ALA A 18 -22.50 6.48 -16.62
N GLU A 19 -22.30 7.73 -17.01
CA GLU A 19 -21.04 8.46 -16.81
C GLU A 19 -20.71 8.60 -15.32
N TYR A 20 -21.67 9.04 -14.50
CA TYR A 20 -21.51 9.12 -13.04
C TYR A 20 -21.13 7.77 -12.41
N LEU A 21 -21.78 6.68 -12.83
CA LEU A 21 -21.48 5.34 -12.33
C LEU A 21 -20.08 4.88 -12.77
N LYS A 22 -19.66 5.23 -13.99
CA LYS A 22 -18.32 4.93 -14.50
C LYS A 22 -17.23 5.65 -13.70
N ASP A 23 -17.42 6.94 -13.43
CA ASP A 23 -16.48 7.72 -12.63
C ASP A 23 -16.40 7.18 -11.19
N ARG A 24 -17.55 6.87 -10.61
CA ARG A 24 -17.62 6.25 -9.27
C ARG A 24 -16.91 4.91 -9.23
N ALA A 25 -17.06 4.07 -10.26
CA ALA A 25 -16.35 2.80 -10.35
C ALA A 25 -14.83 3.01 -10.43
N ALA A 26 -14.37 3.96 -11.26
CA ALA A 26 -12.95 4.28 -11.35
C ALA A 26 -12.36 4.77 -10.02
N ASP A 27 -13.10 5.60 -9.27
CA ASP A 27 -12.66 6.07 -7.95
C ASP A 27 -12.61 4.94 -6.91
N LEU A 28 -13.56 4.00 -6.96
CA LEU A 28 -13.52 2.81 -6.11
C LEU A 28 -12.32 1.92 -6.44
N SER A 29 -12.04 1.66 -7.71
CA SER A 29 -10.85 0.89 -8.12
C SER A 29 -9.55 1.54 -7.63
N ARG A 30 -9.41 2.87 -7.78
CA ARG A 30 -8.25 3.62 -7.25
C ARG A 30 -8.16 3.54 -5.72
N ALA A 31 -9.29 3.46 -5.03
CA ALA A 31 -9.32 3.28 -3.59
C ALA A 31 -8.88 1.86 -3.20
N GLU A 32 -9.31 0.85 -3.93
CA GLU A 32 -8.88 -0.55 -3.75
C GLU A 32 -7.38 -0.72 -3.97
N GLU A 33 -6.81 -0.13 -5.02
CA GLU A 33 -5.36 -0.15 -5.27
C GLU A 33 -4.56 0.43 -4.08
N LYS A 34 -5.08 1.48 -3.43
CA LYS A 34 -4.46 2.04 -2.21
C LYS A 34 -4.54 1.06 -1.04
N LEU A 35 -5.63 0.29 -0.93
CA LEU A 35 -5.81 -0.71 0.12
C LEU A 35 -4.89 -1.92 -0.05
N GLU A 36 -4.44 -2.23 -1.27
CA GLU A 36 -3.44 -3.27 -1.54
C GLU A 36 -2.00 -2.77 -1.35
N ASN A 37 -1.79 -1.46 -1.31
CA ASN A 37 -0.47 -0.88 -1.11
C ASN A 37 -0.01 -1.05 0.35
N ARG A 38 0.97 -1.93 0.56
CA ARG A 38 1.59 -2.21 1.87
C ARG A 38 2.04 -0.94 2.61
N ARG A 39 2.58 0.06 1.91
CA ARG A 39 3.04 1.32 2.54
C ARG A 39 1.86 2.15 3.04
N PHE A 40 0.77 2.22 2.26
CA PHE A 40 -0.43 2.94 2.67
C PHE A 40 -1.03 2.31 3.92
N VAL A 41 -1.22 0.98 3.91
CA VAL A 41 -1.71 0.23 5.08
C VAL A 41 -0.79 0.40 6.28
N GLY A 42 0.53 0.29 6.11
CA GLY A 42 1.49 0.51 7.19
C GLY A 42 1.46 1.91 7.78
N ASN A 43 1.20 2.95 6.98
CA ASN A 43 0.99 4.30 7.51
C ASN A 43 -0.33 4.40 8.29
N ARG A 44 -1.40 3.76 7.81
CA ARG A 44 -2.69 3.71 8.53
C ARG A 44 -2.59 2.99 9.87
N ILE A 45 -1.80 1.92 9.96
CA ILE A 45 -1.50 1.23 11.22
C ILE A 45 -0.83 2.22 12.19
N LYS A 46 0.22 2.94 11.77
CA LYS A 46 0.90 3.93 12.62
C LYS A 46 -0.05 5.01 13.14
N ASP A 47 -0.95 5.51 12.28
CA ASP A 47 -1.95 6.50 12.68
C ASP A 47 -2.93 5.92 13.72
N ALA A 48 -3.37 4.66 13.51
CA ALA A 48 -4.25 3.96 14.44
C ALA A 48 -3.57 3.66 15.78
N GLU A 49 -2.32 3.20 15.77
CA GLU A 49 -1.51 3.00 16.99
C GLU A 49 -1.35 4.30 17.77
N LYS A 50 -1.07 5.41 17.06
CA LYS A 50 -0.99 6.73 17.69
C LYS A 50 -2.33 7.12 18.33
N ALA A 51 -3.45 6.86 17.66
CA ALA A 51 -4.78 7.15 18.20
C ALA A 51 -5.06 6.31 19.47
N VAL A 52 -4.83 5.00 19.41
CA VAL A 52 -4.96 4.09 20.58
C VAL A 52 -4.09 4.59 21.72
N ARG A 53 -2.82 4.91 21.47
CA ARG A 53 -1.87 5.40 22.49
C ARG A 53 -2.30 6.73 23.13
N GLN A 54 -2.93 7.64 22.39
CA GLN A 54 -3.39 8.90 22.97
C GLN A 54 -4.68 8.71 23.77
N LEU A 55 -5.59 7.87 23.29
CA LEU A 55 -6.85 7.58 23.97
C LEU A 55 -6.61 6.79 25.25
N SER A 56 -5.73 5.78 25.23
CA SER A 56 -5.41 4.94 26.38
C SER A 56 -4.80 5.69 27.56
N LYS A 57 -4.35 6.94 27.39
CA LYS A 57 -3.81 7.77 28.48
C LYS A 57 -4.87 8.27 29.45
N TRP A 58 -6.11 8.44 28.98
CA TRP A 58 -7.18 9.07 29.75
C TRP A 58 -8.49 8.30 29.67
N ALA A 59 -8.70 7.52 28.62
CA ALA A 59 -9.89 6.71 28.44
C ALA A 59 -9.74 5.37 29.16
N GLN A 60 -10.78 4.95 29.88
CA GLN A 60 -10.89 3.60 30.42
C GLN A 60 -11.03 2.57 29.28
N ALA A 61 -10.78 1.30 29.58
CA ALA A 61 -10.81 0.21 28.59
C ALA A 61 -12.13 0.14 27.81
N ASP A 62 -13.25 0.34 28.50
CA ASP A 62 -14.60 0.27 27.91
C ASP A 62 -15.05 1.54 27.19
N HIS A 63 -14.17 2.55 27.11
CA HIS A 63 -14.53 3.81 26.49
C HIS A 63 -14.73 3.62 24.98
N PRO A 64 -15.88 4.04 24.41
CA PRO A 64 -16.27 3.70 23.04
C PRO A 64 -15.25 4.19 21.99
N ARG A 65 -14.63 5.35 22.20
CA ARG A 65 -13.58 5.84 21.28
C ARG A 65 -12.31 4.99 21.29
N LEU A 66 -11.96 4.39 22.44
CA LEU A 66 -10.78 3.54 22.55
C LEU A 66 -11.03 2.20 21.86
N ILE A 67 -12.20 1.61 22.08
CA ILE A 67 -12.65 0.38 21.39
C ILE A 67 -12.61 0.59 19.88
N GLN A 68 -13.24 1.67 19.37
CA GLN A 68 -13.23 1.97 17.92
C GLN A 68 -11.81 2.16 17.37
N ALA A 69 -10.91 2.79 18.14
CA ALA A 69 -9.52 2.95 17.71
C ALA A 69 -8.77 1.61 17.67
N GLN A 70 -9.05 0.71 18.61
CA GLN A 70 -8.50 -0.65 18.64
C GLN A 70 -9.05 -1.51 17.51
N GLU A 71 -10.35 -1.48 17.25
CA GLU A 71 -10.98 -2.16 16.11
C GLU A 71 -10.39 -1.68 14.79
N LYS A 72 -10.20 -0.36 14.64
CA LYS A 72 -9.55 0.21 13.47
C LYS A 72 -8.10 -0.26 13.33
N LEU A 73 -7.35 -0.34 14.43
CA LEU A 73 -5.99 -0.87 14.42
C LEU A 73 -5.99 -2.34 13.97
N ALA A 74 -6.86 -3.17 14.55
CA ALA A 74 -6.99 -4.59 14.22
C ALA A 74 -7.38 -4.78 12.75
N PHE A 75 -8.29 -3.98 12.21
CA PHE A 75 -8.67 -3.98 10.80
C PHE A 75 -7.45 -3.76 9.88
N TRP A 76 -6.65 -2.71 10.14
CA TRP A 76 -5.49 -2.42 9.31
C TRP A 76 -4.37 -3.47 9.46
N GLN A 77 -4.20 -4.04 10.65
CA GLN A 77 -3.27 -5.14 10.89
C GLN A 77 -3.68 -6.41 10.13
N GLY A 78 -4.97 -6.77 10.18
CA GLY A 78 -5.53 -7.87 9.38
C GLY A 78 -5.28 -7.66 7.89
N ARG A 79 -5.52 -6.44 7.40
CA ARG A 79 -5.28 -6.11 6.00
C ARG A 79 -3.81 -6.23 5.58
N LEU A 80 -2.89 -5.83 6.45
CA LEU A 80 -1.46 -6.02 6.21
C LEU A 80 -1.09 -7.50 6.11
N ALA A 81 -1.66 -8.34 6.98
CA ALA A 81 -1.43 -9.77 6.96
C ALA A 81 -1.95 -10.42 5.66
N GLU A 82 -3.11 -10.00 5.16
CA GLU A 82 -3.63 -10.44 3.85
C GLU A 82 -2.67 -10.09 2.71
N ILE A 83 -2.15 -8.85 2.69
CA ILE A 83 -1.18 -8.42 1.66
C ILE A 83 0.10 -9.25 1.75
N GLU A 84 0.60 -9.49 2.95
CA GLU A 84 1.81 -10.29 3.17
C GLU A 84 1.61 -11.77 2.81
N ALA A 85 0.41 -12.31 3.04
CA ALA A 85 0.05 -13.66 2.60
C ALA A 85 0.02 -13.77 1.08
N LYS A 86 -0.64 -12.84 0.38
CA LYS A 86 -0.65 -12.79 -1.10
C LYS A 86 0.77 -12.68 -1.67
N LEU A 87 1.61 -11.82 -1.10
CA LEU A 87 3.00 -11.67 -1.53
C LEU A 87 3.80 -12.98 -1.36
N LYS A 88 3.56 -13.70 -0.26
CA LYS A 88 4.21 -14.99 -0.01
C LYS A 88 3.73 -16.08 -0.98
N GLU A 89 2.45 -16.11 -1.32
CA GLU A 89 1.88 -17.02 -2.33
C GLU A 89 2.45 -16.74 -3.72
N GLU A 90 2.67 -15.47 -4.06
CA GLU A 90 3.36 -15.04 -5.29
C GLU A 90 4.87 -15.32 -5.28
N GLY A 91 5.42 -15.88 -4.19
CA GLY A 91 6.85 -16.15 -4.04
C GLY A 91 7.71 -14.90 -3.83
N ASN A 92 7.09 -13.73 -3.61
CA ASN A 92 7.81 -12.49 -3.34
C ASN A 92 8.27 -12.48 -1.86
N THR A 93 9.58 -12.50 -1.64
CA THR A 93 10.14 -12.43 -0.28
C THR A 93 9.99 -11.02 0.28
N ILE A 94 9.40 -10.91 1.47
CA ILE A 94 9.29 -9.63 2.17
C ILE A 94 10.70 -9.13 2.50
N ALA A 95 11.09 -8.02 1.89
CA ALA A 95 12.41 -7.46 2.12
C ALA A 95 12.54 -6.95 3.56
N SER A 96 13.39 -7.60 4.33
CA SER A 96 13.75 -7.24 5.70
C SER A 96 15.27 -7.35 5.88
N PRO A 97 15.86 -6.69 6.90
CA PRO A 97 17.31 -6.75 7.15
C PRO A 97 17.87 -8.16 7.34
N GLU A 98 17.04 -9.10 7.75
CA GLU A 98 17.40 -10.51 7.97
C GLU A 98 17.30 -11.35 6.70
N THR A 99 16.51 -10.88 5.74
CA THR A 99 16.20 -11.60 4.50
C THR A 99 17.12 -11.17 3.35
N VAL A 100 17.58 -9.91 3.37
CA VAL A 100 18.44 -9.33 2.33
C VAL A 100 19.91 -9.41 2.76
N LYS A 101 20.75 -9.98 1.91
CA LYS A 101 22.21 -10.04 2.06
C LYS A 101 22.92 -9.09 1.11
N VAL A 102 24.18 -8.80 1.42
CA VAL A 102 25.07 -8.07 0.52
C VAL A 102 25.34 -8.95 -0.70
N GLY A 103 25.17 -8.40 -1.90
CA GLY A 103 25.25 -9.13 -3.17
C GLY A 103 23.90 -9.46 -3.80
N ASP A 104 22.81 -9.49 -3.03
CA ASP A 104 21.47 -9.76 -3.56
C ASP A 104 21.00 -8.68 -4.54
N MET A 105 20.03 -9.00 -5.40
CA MET A 105 19.38 -8.04 -6.28
C MET A 105 18.02 -7.62 -5.74
N ILE A 106 17.79 -6.31 -5.70
CA ILE A 106 16.54 -5.70 -5.26
C ILE A 106 15.87 -5.02 -6.45
N TYR A 107 14.56 -5.18 -6.57
CA TYR A 107 13.77 -4.41 -7.52
C TYR A 107 13.21 -3.13 -6.87
N TYR A 108 13.67 -1.99 -7.38
CA TYR A 108 13.18 -0.65 -7.03
C TYR A 108 13.10 0.22 -8.29
N GLY A 109 12.10 -0.02 -9.13
CA GLY A 109 11.97 0.59 -10.46
C GLY A 109 12.89 -0.06 -11.51
N SER A 110 14.09 -0.47 -11.12
CA SER A 110 14.97 -1.38 -11.85
C SER A 110 15.64 -2.38 -10.90
N TRP A 111 16.24 -3.43 -11.45
CA TRP A 111 17.04 -4.39 -10.68
C TRP A 111 18.39 -3.79 -10.33
N MET A 112 18.69 -3.70 -9.03
CA MET A 112 19.93 -3.11 -8.53
C MET A 112 20.60 -4.04 -7.52
N PRO A 113 21.94 -4.17 -7.55
CA PRO A 113 22.64 -5.00 -6.59
C PRO A 113 22.83 -4.29 -5.25
N VAL A 114 22.76 -5.07 -4.18
CA VAL A 114 22.92 -4.61 -2.80
C VAL A 114 24.40 -4.51 -2.44
N VAL A 115 24.84 -3.30 -2.10
CA VAL A 115 26.21 -3.04 -1.64
C VAL A 115 26.29 -3.09 -0.11
N ARG A 116 25.25 -2.63 0.59
CA ARG A 116 25.26 -2.57 2.05
C ARG A 116 23.87 -2.71 2.64
N VAL A 117 23.75 -3.53 3.69
CA VAL A 117 22.52 -3.76 4.44
C VAL A 117 22.58 -2.99 5.75
N ASN A 118 21.63 -2.09 6.01
CA ASN A 118 21.44 -1.43 7.31
C ASN A 118 20.11 -1.87 7.94
N LYS A 119 19.90 -1.55 9.23
CA LYS A 119 18.69 -1.92 9.97
C LYS A 119 17.38 -1.37 9.37
N LYS A 120 17.41 -0.20 8.72
CA LYS A 120 16.21 0.48 8.18
C LYS A 120 16.24 0.70 6.67
N THR A 121 17.42 0.55 6.05
CA THR A 121 17.64 0.86 4.63
C THR A 121 18.65 -0.12 4.04
N VAL A 122 18.58 -0.30 2.74
CA VAL A 122 19.59 -0.98 1.94
C VAL A 122 20.24 0.06 1.04
N THR A 123 21.56 -0.05 0.88
CA THR A 123 22.31 0.76 -0.09
C THR A 123 22.52 -0.08 -1.34
N VAL A 124 21.99 0.42 -2.45
CA VAL A 124 22.09 -0.21 -3.77
C VAL A 124 23.04 0.60 -4.64
N SER A 125 23.74 -0.04 -5.57
CA SER A 125 24.53 0.62 -6.62
C SER A 125 23.77 0.66 -7.95
N HIS A 126 24.37 1.25 -8.98
CA HIS A 126 23.77 1.37 -10.33
C HIS A 126 22.49 2.21 -10.35
N TRP A 127 22.38 3.19 -9.45
CA TRP A 127 21.25 4.12 -9.47
C TRP A 127 21.37 5.05 -10.68
N MET A 128 20.29 5.15 -11.48
CA MET A 128 20.29 5.81 -12.80
C MET A 128 21.31 5.23 -13.80
N ASP A 129 21.56 3.91 -13.75
CA ASP A 129 22.53 3.21 -14.62
C ASP A 129 23.99 3.68 -14.46
N ILE A 130 24.30 4.42 -13.38
CA ILE A 130 25.66 4.86 -13.06
C ILE A 130 26.24 3.93 -11.99
N PRO A 131 27.26 3.09 -12.30
CA PRO A 131 27.77 2.06 -11.38
C PRO A 131 28.24 2.59 -10.03
N THR A 132 28.87 3.76 -10.04
CA THR A 132 29.44 4.40 -8.84
C THR A 132 28.38 5.07 -7.97
N PHE A 133 27.19 5.34 -8.52
CA PHE A 133 26.17 6.10 -7.83
C PHE A 133 25.35 5.18 -6.93
N GLN A 134 25.42 5.46 -5.62
CA GLN A 134 24.77 4.67 -4.59
C GLN A 134 23.53 5.38 -4.06
N TRP A 135 22.47 4.62 -3.83
CA TRP A 135 21.23 5.16 -3.28
C TRP A 135 20.74 4.34 -2.09
N LYS A 136 20.11 5.03 -1.12
CA LYS A 136 19.55 4.41 0.08
C LYS A 136 18.06 4.14 -0.13
N VAL A 137 17.70 2.87 -0.24
CA VAL A 137 16.32 2.42 -0.39
C VAL A 137 15.80 1.89 0.94
N PRO A 138 14.67 2.42 1.46
CA PRO A 138 14.04 1.83 2.64
C PRO A 138 13.36 0.51 2.28
N TYR A 139 13.39 -0.48 3.19
CA TYR A 139 12.79 -1.79 2.94
C TYR A 139 11.31 -1.74 2.51
N SER A 140 10.57 -0.77 3.05
CA SER A 140 9.16 -0.54 2.70
C SER A 140 8.92 -0.14 1.23
N ARG A 141 9.97 0.23 0.49
CA ARG A 141 9.90 0.59 -0.95
C ARG A 141 10.41 -0.51 -1.87
N ILE A 142 10.99 -1.57 -1.31
CA ILE A 142 11.44 -2.71 -2.10
C ILE A 142 10.22 -3.50 -2.54
N GLN A 143 10.13 -3.78 -3.84
CA GLN A 143 9.01 -4.53 -4.40
C GLN A 143 9.33 -6.02 -4.49
N LYS A 144 10.54 -6.37 -4.93
CA LYS A 144 10.98 -7.76 -5.09
C LYS A 144 12.44 -7.89 -4.65
N VAL A 145 12.79 -9.07 -4.18
CA VAL A 145 14.16 -9.46 -3.86
C VAL A 145 14.47 -10.73 -4.62
N LYS A 146 15.66 -10.80 -5.18
CA LYS A 146 16.23 -11.99 -5.78
C LYS A 146 17.57 -12.24 -5.11
N SER A 147 17.71 -13.38 -4.47
CA SER A 147 18.99 -13.79 -3.90
C SER A 147 20.02 -13.92 -5.02
N ALA A 148 21.24 -13.45 -4.78
CA ALA A 148 22.36 -13.86 -5.62
C ALA A 148 22.64 -15.34 -5.33
N GLU A 149 22.68 -16.17 -6.37
CA GLU A 149 23.18 -17.56 -6.28
C GLU A 149 24.63 -17.59 -5.78
#